data_AF-A0A2G9R582-F1
#
_entry.id   AF-A0A2G9R582-F1
#
_cell.length_a   1.000
_cell.length_b   1.000
_cell.length_c   1.000
_cell.angle_alpha   90.00
_cell.angle_beta   90.00
_cell.angle_gamma   90.00
#
_symmetry.space_group_name_H-M   'P 1'
#
loop_
_entity.id
_entity.type
_entity.pdbx_description
1 polymer ?
#
loop_
_entity_poly.entity_id
_entity_poly.type
_entity_poly.pdbx_seq_one_letter_code
_entity_poly.pdbx_strand_id
1 'polypeptide(L)'
;MIFWSFLAGVVTLYCSLEPDSLLPNILFNIKYKPKQPELQELFPQGHSCAVCGKVKCKRHRPTLQLENYQPWLNLKVPSKVDTSLAEVFELVLENFVYPWYRDITQDESFVDELRLALRFFASVLVRRIQKVDIPTIITRKLLKAAMKHIEIISKAKQKVKSSESLQQAALEEYGPDLHVALRSRRDELGYLRNLTELLFPFILPPKATDS
;
A
#
# COMPACT_ATOMS: atom_id res chain seq x y z
N MET A 1 33.25 -26.42 -29.78
CA MET A 1 33.29 -24.96 -29.54
C MET A 1 32.06 -24.46 -28.76
N ILE A 2 30.82 -24.80 -29.13
CA ILE A 2 29.58 -24.32 -28.47
C ILE A 2 29.42 -24.73 -27.00
N PHE A 3 29.84 -25.94 -26.61
CA PHE A 3 29.75 -26.40 -25.22
C PHE A 3 30.58 -25.54 -24.26
N TRP A 4 31.79 -25.15 -24.68
CA TRP A 4 32.66 -24.30 -23.90
C TRP A 4 32.14 -22.86 -23.81
N SER A 5 31.47 -22.37 -24.85
CA SER A 5 30.78 -21.08 -24.84
C SER A 5 29.57 -21.07 -23.90
N PHE A 6 28.82 -22.16 -23.83
CA PHE A 6 27.69 -22.31 -22.90
C PHE A 6 28.18 -22.42 -21.45
N LEU A 7 29.22 -23.22 -21.21
CA LEU A 7 29.81 -23.38 -19.88
C LEU A 7 30.42 -22.06 -19.40
N ALA A 8 31.13 -21.34 -20.27
CA ALA A 8 31.62 -20.00 -19.97
C ALA A 8 30.48 -19.01 -19.71
N GLY A 9 29.38 -19.07 -20.47
CA GLY A 9 28.20 -18.24 -20.23
C GLY A 9 27.55 -18.50 -18.87
N VAL A 10 27.41 -19.77 -18.46
CA VAL A 10 26.87 -20.17 -17.15
C VAL A 10 27.79 -19.73 -16.02
N VAL A 11 29.11 -19.89 -16.19
CA VAL A 11 30.10 -19.45 -15.20
C VAL A 11 30.10 -17.92 -15.07
N THR A 12 30.04 -17.17 -16.17
CA THR A 12 29.98 -15.70 -16.13
C THR A 12 28.67 -15.20 -15.51
N LEU A 13 27.53 -15.87 -15.76
CA LEU A 13 26.26 -15.60 -15.07
C LEU A 13 26.37 -15.90 -13.57
N TYR A 14 27.00 -17.01 -13.20
CA TYR A 14 27.19 -17.41 -11.80
C TYR A 14 28.15 -16.47 -11.04
N CYS A 15 29.19 -15.97 -11.70
CA CYS A 15 30.15 -15.01 -11.13
C CYS A 15 29.62 -13.56 -11.17
N SER A 16 28.75 -13.20 -12.12
CA SER A 16 28.07 -11.89 -12.12
C SER A 16 26.92 -11.83 -11.12
N LEU A 17 26.47 -12.99 -10.64
CA LEU A 17 25.51 -13.16 -9.55
C LEU A 17 26.22 -13.42 -8.21
N GLU A 18 27.47 -12.97 -8.06
CA GLU A 18 28.18 -13.09 -6.78
C GLU A 18 27.40 -12.33 -5.68
N PRO A 19 27.28 -12.94 -4.48
CA PRO A 19 26.17 -12.68 -3.59
C PRO A 19 26.57 -11.71 -2.47
N ASP A 20 25.84 -10.60 -2.37
CA ASP A 20 25.54 -10.06 -1.04
C ASP A 20 24.61 -11.06 -0.34
N SER A 21 25.26 -12.01 0.33
CA SER A 21 24.66 -13.12 1.06
C SER A 21 23.74 -12.65 2.20
N LEU A 22 22.44 -12.64 1.94
CA LEU A 22 21.39 -12.81 2.95
C LEU A 22 20.52 -14.04 2.66
N LEU A 23 21.17 -15.16 2.31
CA LEU A 23 20.51 -16.46 2.38
C LEU A 23 21.25 -17.36 3.36
N PRO A 24 20.54 -17.82 4.41
CA PRO A 24 20.81 -19.10 4.99
C PRO A 24 19.62 -20.06 4.90
N ASN A 25 19.98 -21.30 4.55
CA ASN A 25 19.44 -22.57 5.00
C ASN A 25 18.10 -23.08 4.42
N ILE A 26 18.27 -23.81 3.32
CA ILE A 26 17.53 -25.04 3.04
C ILE A 26 18.00 -26.10 4.05
N LEU A 27 17.06 -26.69 4.80
CA LEU A 27 17.23 -27.73 5.83
C LEU A 27 17.80 -27.23 7.17
N PHE A 28 16.93 -26.92 8.14
CA PHE A 28 16.88 -27.59 9.44
C PHE A 28 15.64 -27.14 10.23
N ASN A 29 15.10 -28.11 10.96
CA ASN A 29 13.88 -28.12 11.72
C ASN A 29 13.95 -27.11 12.90
N ILE A 30 13.36 -25.92 12.74
CA ILE A 30 13.16 -24.99 13.86
C ILE A 30 11.65 -24.91 14.11
N LYS A 31 11.24 -25.43 15.26
CA LYS A 31 9.87 -25.33 15.80
C LYS A 31 9.36 -23.90 15.63
N TYR A 32 8.46 -23.71 14.68
CA TYR A 32 7.71 -22.47 14.53
C TYR A 32 6.77 -22.36 15.73
N LYS A 33 7.18 -21.61 16.76
CA LYS A 33 6.20 -21.00 17.67
C LYS A 33 5.53 -19.88 16.87
N PRO A 34 4.20 -19.90 16.67
CA PRO A 34 3.53 -18.74 16.14
C PRO A 34 3.65 -17.67 17.22
N LYS A 35 4.57 -16.71 17.04
CA LYS A 35 4.27 -15.37 17.54
C LYS A 35 3.12 -14.92 16.67
N GLN A 36 1.91 -14.91 17.23
CA GLN A 36 0.86 -14.07 16.70
C GLN A 36 1.52 -12.72 16.39
N PRO A 37 1.50 -12.25 15.13
CA PRO A 37 1.83 -10.87 14.89
C PRO A 37 0.70 -10.12 15.56
N GLU A 38 0.90 -9.71 16.81
CA GLU A 38 0.26 -8.52 17.34
C GLU A 38 0.38 -7.52 16.21
N LEU A 39 -0.78 -7.14 15.69
CA LEU A 39 -0.96 -6.13 14.67
C LEU A 39 -0.29 -4.90 15.26
N GLN A 40 1.00 -4.71 14.97
CA GLN A 40 1.81 -3.71 15.64
C GLN A 40 1.25 -2.38 15.18
N GLU A 41 0.34 -1.84 16.00
CA GLU A 41 -0.37 -0.62 15.71
C GLU A 41 0.67 0.39 15.29
N LEU A 42 0.37 1.12 14.21
CA LEU A 42 1.29 2.13 13.67
C LEU A 42 1.71 3.15 14.75
N PHE A 43 0.91 3.22 15.82
CA PHE A 43 1.10 3.93 17.06
C PHE A 43 1.37 2.91 18.18
N PRO A 44 2.64 2.66 18.56
CA PRO A 44 2.89 1.90 19.77
C PRO A 44 2.26 2.67 20.93
N GLN A 45 1.39 2.02 21.70
CA GLN A 45 1.02 2.47 23.05
C GLN A 45 2.26 2.31 23.94
N GLY A 46 3.30 3.10 23.66
CA GLY A 46 4.64 3.00 24.22
C GLY A 46 4.99 4.32 24.85
N HIS A 47 4.69 4.42 26.14
CA HIS A 47 4.89 5.59 26.97
C HIS A 47 6.38 5.99 27.02
N SER A 48 6.81 7.06 26.38
CA SER A 48 8.03 7.77 26.81
C SER A 48 7.92 9.25 26.50
N CYS A 49 8.35 10.06 27.47
CA CYS A 49 8.25 11.51 27.45
C CYS A 49 9.22 12.12 26.42
N ALA A 50 8.74 12.79 25.38
CA ALA A 50 9.60 13.40 24.34
C ALA A 50 10.60 14.46 24.86
N VAL A 51 10.33 15.06 26.03
CA VAL A 51 11.22 16.05 26.66
C VAL A 51 12.24 15.40 27.60
N CYS A 52 11.89 14.27 28.20
CA CYS A 52 12.61 13.74 29.36
C CYS A 52 13.00 12.26 29.25
N GLY A 53 12.62 11.57 28.17
CA GLY A 53 12.95 10.17 27.86
C GLY A 53 12.35 9.12 28.80
N LYS A 54 11.67 9.52 29.88
CA LYS A 54 11.17 8.59 30.91
C LYS A 54 9.82 8.01 30.54
N VAL A 55 9.67 6.70 30.79
CA VAL A 55 8.50 5.88 30.47
C VAL A 55 7.30 6.16 31.39
N LYS A 56 7.56 6.62 32.61
CA LYS A 56 6.54 6.91 33.64
C LYS A 56 6.66 8.37 34.12
N CYS A 57 6.24 9.32 33.29
CA CYS A 57 6.18 10.73 33.68
C CYS A 57 4.81 11.08 34.26
N LYS A 58 4.73 11.50 35.52
CA LYS A 58 3.48 11.95 36.17
C LYS A 58 3.10 13.40 35.84
N ARG A 59 4.02 14.17 35.25
CA ARG A 59 3.87 15.62 35.00
C ARG A 59 3.20 15.93 33.65
N HIS A 60 3.16 14.97 32.72
CA HIS A 60 2.61 15.17 31.37
C HIS A 60 1.63 14.08 30.99
N ARG A 61 0.56 14.49 30.28
CA ARG A 61 -0.48 13.63 29.74
C ARG A 61 0.11 12.77 28.59
N PRO A 62 -0.11 11.45 28.54
CA PRO A 62 0.39 10.56 27.47
C PRO A 62 -0.07 10.91 26.05
N THR A 63 -0.93 11.93 25.88
CA THR A 63 -1.55 12.37 24.63
C THR A 63 -0.63 13.18 23.72
N LEU A 64 0.65 13.37 24.06
CA LEU A 64 1.64 14.05 23.20
C LEU A 64 2.50 13.05 22.41
N GLN A 65 1.90 12.02 21.83
CA GLN A 65 2.54 11.29 20.75
C GLN A 65 2.41 12.15 19.49
N LEU A 66 3.35 13.07 19.30
CA LEU A 66 3.38 14.00 18.16
C LEU A 66 3.30 13.26 16.81
N GLU A 67 3.79 12.03 16.75
CA GLU A 67 3.69 11.12 15.60
C GLU A 67 2.25 10.76 15.21
N ASN A 68 1.31 10.76 16.17
CA ASN A 68 -0.12 10.51 15.92
C ASN A 68 -0.82 11.73 15.31
N TYR A 69 -0.22 12.92 15.42
CA TYR A 69 -0.76 14.18 14.89
C TYR A 69 0.07 14.70 13.70
N GLN A 70 1.33 14.31 13.60
CA GLN A 70 2.30 14.74 12.58
C GLN A 70 3.09 13.54 12.03
N PRO A 71 2.43 12.63 11.30
CA PRO A 71 3.05 11.43 10.74
C PRO A 71 4.16 11.72 9.73
N TRP A 72 4.31 12.94 9.23
CA TRP A 72 5.41 13.32 8.32
C TRP A 72 6.76 13.51 9.04
N LEU A 73 6.81 13.59 10.37
CA LEU A 73 8.07 13.79 11.10
C LEU A 73 9.04 12.63 10.90
N ASN A 74 10.28 12.92 10.50
CA ASN A 74 11.29 11.91 10.18
C ASN A 74 10.93 10.96 9.01
N LEU A 75 9.89 11.28 8.23
CA LEU A 75 9.56 10.52 7.03
C LEU A 75 10.55 10.88 5.92
N LYS A 76 11.29 9.89 5.42
CA LYS A 76 12.22 10.07 4.31
C LYS A 76 11.50 9.74 3.00
N VAL A 77 11.24 10.76 2.20
CA VAL A 77 10.65 10.66 0.85
C VAL A 77 11.55 11.42 -0.13
N PRO A 78 11.78 10.91 -1.35
CA PRO A 78 12.49 11.67 -2.37
C PRO A 78 11.77 13.00 -2.66
N SER A 79 12.52 14.10 -2.72
CA SER A 79 11.95 15.45 -2.91
C SER A 79 11.04 15.57 -4.12
N LYS A 80 11.43 14.96 -5.25
CA LYS A 80 10.61 14.95 -6.47
C LYS A 80 9.23 14.32 -6.25
N VAL A 81 9.15 13.27 -5.45
CA VAL A 81 7.87 12.60 -5.13
C VAL A 81 7.02 13.48 -4.22
N ASP A 82 7.64 14.09 -3.20
CA ASP A 82 6.95 15.02 -2.29
C ASP A 82 6.36 16.23 -3.05
N THR A 83 7.15 16.86 -3.93
CA THR A 83 6.68 17.98 -4.77
C THR A 83 5.56 17.55 -5.70
N SER A 84 5.71 16.42 -6.41
CA SER A 84 4.67 15.94 -7.33
C SER A 84 3.36 15.64 -6.59
N LEU A 85 3.45 15.08 -5.38
CA LEU A 85 2.26 14.77 -4.59
C LEU A 85 1.58 16.04 -4.06
N ALA A 86 2.37 17.03 -3.64
CA ALA A 86 1.85 18.34 -3.25
C ALA A 86 1.12 19.03 -4.41
N GLU A 87 1.70 19.02 -5.62
CA GLU A 87 1.06 19.56 -6.82
C GLU A 87 -0.27 18.88 -7.13
N VAL A 88 -0.32 17.53 -7.06
CA VAL A 88 -1.57 16.79 -7.25
C VAL A 88 -2.63 17.19 -6.23
N PHE A 89 -2.25 17.36 -4.96
CA PHE A 89 -3.19 17.78 -3.93
C PHE A 89 -3.68 19.21 -4.13
N GLU A 90 -2.81 20.16 -4.48
CA GLU A 90 -3.26 21.53 -4.80
C GLU A 90 -4.20 21.54 -6.00
N LEU A 91 -3.91 20.76 -7.06
CA LEU A 91 -4.82 20.62 -8.19
C LEU A 91 -6.19 20.05 -7.78
N VAL A 92 -6.24 19.12 -6.84
CA VAL A 92 -7.51 18.61 -6.31
C VAL A 92 -8.28 19.72 -5.59
N LEU A 93 -7.60 20.53 -4.78
CA LEU A 93 -8.23 21.66 -4.10
C LEU A 93 -8.72 22.72 -5.10
N GLU A 94 -7.91 23.07 -6.08
CA GLU A 94 -8.23 24.04 -7.16
C GLU A 94 -9.43 23.63 -7.99
N ASN A 95 -9.53 22.35 -8.36
CA ASN A 95 -10.59 21.90 -9.25
C ASN A 95 -11.86 21.46 -8.53
N PHE A 96 -11.78 21.02 -7.27
CA PHE A 96 -12.92 20.42 -6.57
C PHE A 96 -13.38 21.15 -5.31
N VAL A 97 -12.57 22.05 -4.73
CA VAL A 97 -12.92 22.78 -3.50
C VAL A 97 -13.11 24.26 -3.78
N TYR A 98 -12.10 24.91 -4.35
CA TYR A 98 -12.13 26.34 -4.62
C TYR A 98 -13.29 26.83 -5.48
N PRO A 99 -13.79 26.11 -6.52
CA PRO A 99 -14.83 26.62 -7.40
C PRO A 99 -16.14 26.93 -6.69
N TRP A 100 -16.52 26.17 -5.66
CA TRP A 100 -17.74 26.42 -4.90
C TRP A 100 -17.47 27.10 -3.56
N TYR A 101 -16.29 26.91 -2.97
CA TYR A 101 -15.99 27.44 -1.65
C TYR A 101 -15.79 28.97 -1.66
N ARG A 102 -15.17 29.51 -2.72
CA ARG A 102 -14.96 30.96 -2.89
C ARG A 102 -16.26 31.74 -3.07
N ASP A 103 -17.32 31.09 -3.55
CA ASP A 103 -18.64 31.69 -3.67
C ASP A 103 -19.34 31.86 -2.31
N ILE A 104 -18.88 31.12 -1.29
CA ILE A 104 -19.45 31.13 0.07
C ILE A 104 -18.62 32.02 0.99
N THR A 105 -17.29 31.90 0.96
CA THR A 105 -16.38 32.61 1.87
C THR A 105 -15.01 32.83 1.23
N GLN A 106 -14.28 33.83 1.73
CA GLN A 106 -12.88 34.09 1.37
C GLN A 106 -11.89 33.54 2.42
N ASP A 107 -12.38 32.88 3.47
CA ASP A 107 -11.53 32.33 4.52
C ASP A 107 -10.83 31.03 4.08
N GLU A 108 -9.50 31.03 4.06
CA GLU A 108 -8.68 29.88 3.66
C GLU A 108 -8.49 28.83 4.77
N SER A 109 -8.95 29.10 6.00
CA SER A 109 -8.72 28.23 7.16
C SER A 109 -9.13 26.77 6.93
N PHE A 110 -10.32 26.55 6.37
CA PHE A 110 -10.83 25.22 6.03
C PHE A 110 -9.96 24.52 4.98
N VAL A 111 -9.50 25.25 3.95
CA VAL A 111 -8.67 24.67 2.89
C VAL A 111 -7.29 24.30 3.44
N ASP A 112 -6.74 25.11 4.34
CA ASP A 112 -5.50 24.80 5.03
C ASP A 112 -5.60 23.57 5.93
N GLU A 113 -6.73 23.39 6.62
CA GLU A 113 -7.02 22.15 7.36
C GLU A 113 -7.10 20.94 6.42
N LEU A 114 -7.71 21.10 5.24
CA LEU A 114 -7.78 20.04 4.24
C LEU A 114 -6.40 19.69 3.67
N ARG A 115 -5.53 20.67 3.41
CA ARG A 115 -4.11 20.45 3.05
C ARG A 115 -3.40 19.63 4.12
N LEU A 116 -3.58 19.99 5.39
CA LEU A 116 -2.97 19.28 6.51
C LEU A 116 -3.49 17.84 6.60
N ALA A 117 -4.79 17.62 6.38
CA ALA A 117 -5.40 16.30 6.35
C ALA A 117 -4.87 15.44 5.19
N LEU A 118 -4.69 16.01 3.99
CA LEU A 118 -4.10 15.31 2.84
C LEU A 118 -2.63 14.94 3.11
N ARG A 119 -1.85 15.85 3.70
CA ARG A 119 -0.46 15.57 4.12
C ARG A 119 -0.40 14.47 5.17
N PHE A 120 -1.32 14.49 6.15
CA PHE A 120 -1.45 13.46 7.17
C PHE A 120 -1.72 12.10 6.51
N PHE A 121 -2.76 12.03 5.68
CA PHE A 121 -3.19 10.85 4.95
C PHE A 121 -2.03 10.24 4.13
N ALA A 122 -1.37 11.06 3.32
CA ALA A 122 -0.24 10.63 2.51
C ALA A 122 0.91 10.06 3.36
N SER A 123 1.23 10.73 4.46
CA SER A 123 2.31 10.29 5.37
C SER A 123 1.99 8.95 6.02
N VAL A 124 0.74 8.75 6.45
CA VAL A 124 0.29 7.47 7.02
C VAL A 124 0.38 6.36 5.97
N LEU A 125 -0.07 6.62 4.73
CA LEU A 125 0.03 5.65 3.64
C LEU A 125 1.48 5.27 3.34
N VAL A 126 2.38 6.24 3.20
CA VAL A 126 3.80 5.97 2.92
C VAL A 126 4.41 5.12 4.04
N ARG A 127 4.14 5.44 5.30
CA ARG A 127 4.62 4.62 6.44
C ARG A 127 4.08 3.21 6.41
N ARG A 128 2.80 3.04 6.05
CA ARG A 128 2.19 1.71 5.95
C ARG A 128 2.84 0.92 4.81
N ILE A 129 3.00 1.53 3.63
CA ILE A 129 3.67 0.91 2.47
C ILE A 129 5.11 0.52 2.81
N GLN A 130 5.86 1.36 3.52
CA GLN A 130 7.23 1.06 3.95
C GLN A 130 7.32 -0.13 4.91
N LYS A 131 6.26 -0.43 5.68
CA LYS A 131 6.19 -1.60 6.58
C LYS A 131 5.73 -2.87 5.86
N VAL A 132 5.24 -2.76 4.63
CA VAL A 132 4.75 -3.91 3.88
C VAL A 132 5.93 -4.70 3.32
N ASP A 133 5.95 -6.00 3.61
CA ASP A 133 6.88 -6.94 3.00
C ASP A 133 6.52 -7.17 1.52
N ILE A 134 7.09 -6.33 0.65
CA ILE A 134 6.88 -6.35 -0.81
C ILE A 134 7.22 -7.73 -1.40
N PRO A 135 8.39 -8.35 -1.12
CA PRO A 135 8.69 -9.71 -1.59
C PRO A 135 7.61 -10.74 -1.23
N THR A 136 7.10 -10.73 0.00
CA THR A 136 6.04 -11.64 0.42
C THR A 136 4.74 -11.40 -0.34
N ILE A 137 4.35 -10.15 -0.57
CA ILE A 137 3.16 -9.83 -1.38
C ILE A 137 3.33 -10.34 -2.81
N ILE A 138 4.48 -10.07 -3.42
CA ILE A 138 4.76 -10.47 -4.80
C ILE A 138 4.69 -12.00 -4.91
N THR A 139 5.44 -12.70 -4.07
CA THR A 139 5.58 -14.16 -4.17
C THR A 139 4.32 -14.90 -3.77
N ARG A 140 3.64 -14.49 -2.69
CA ARG A 140 2.50 -15.24 -2.16
C ARG A 140 1.17 -14.88 -2.78
N LYS A 141 0.96 -13.62 -3.16
CA LYS A 141 -0.32 -13.13 -3.66
C LYS A 141 -0.27 -12.82 -5.15
N LEU A 142 0.64 -11.94 -5.57
CA LEU A 142 0.67 -11.44 -6.95
C LEU A 142 0.97 -12.54 -7.96
N LEU A 143 2.03 -13.34 -7.74
CA LEU A 143 2.39 -14.42 -8.65
C LEU A 143 1.27 -15.47 -8.75
N LYS A 144 0.64 -15.84 -7.64
CA LYS A 144 -0.47 -16.79 -7.65
C LYS A 144 -1.66 -16.27 -8.45
N ALA A 145 -2.04 -15.00 -8.22
CA ALA A 145 -3.11 -14.36 -8.99
C ALA A 145 -2.74 -14.29 -10.47
N ALA A 146 -1.54 -13.84 -10.82
CA ALA A 146 -1.07 -13.75 -12.20
C ALA A 146 -1.07 -15.11 -12.91
N MET A 147 -0.57 -16.17 -12.26
CA MET A 147 -0.60 -17.52 -12.81
C MET A 147 -2.02 -18.02 -13.05
N LYS A 148 -2.94 -17.77 -12.11
CA LYS A 148 -4.37 -18.06 -12.31
C LYS A 148 -4.94 -17.29 -13.50
N HIS A 149 -4.60 -16.01 -13.62
CA HIS A 149 -5.05 -15.19 -14.74
C HIS A 149 -4.53 -15.72 -16.09
N ILE A 150 -3.26 -16.11 -16.16
CA ILE A 150 -2.64 -16.70 -17.36
C ILE A 150 -3.30 -18.03 -17.71
N GLU A 151 -3.54 -18.90 -16.72
CA GLU A 151 -4.19 -20.20 -16.93
C GLU A 151 -5.59 -20.03 -17.52
N ILE A 152 -6.39 -19.13 -16.95
CA ILE A 152 -7.77 -18.86 -17.40
C ILE A 152 -7.79 -18.28 -18.82
N ILE A 153 -6.92 -17.31 -19.11
CA ILE A 153 -6.83 -16.71 -20.45
C ILE A 153 -6.36 -17.75 -21.48
N SER A 154 -5.44 -18.64 -21.11
CA SER A 154 -4.98 -19.72 -21.97
C SER A 154 -6.11 -20.69 -22.31
N LYS A 155 -6.92 -21.09 -21.31
CA LYS A 155 -8.11 -21.93 -21.51
C LYS A 155 -9.15 -21.24 -22.41
N ALA A 156 -9.43 -19.97 -22.17
CA ALA A 156 -10.35 -19.19 -23.00
C ALA A 156 -9.88 -19.09 -24.45
N LYS A 157 -8.58 -18.90 -24.69
CA LYS A 157 -7.98 -18.83 -26.03
C LYS A 157 -8.04 -20.16 -26.78
N GLN A 158 -8.02 -21.30 -26.07
CA GLN A 158 -8.21 -22.60 -26.71
C GLN A 158 -9.65 -22.81 -27.18
N LYS A 159 -10.63 -22.21 -26.50
CA LYS A 159 -12.06 -22.32 -26.84
C LYS A 159 -12.49 -21.39 -27.97
N VAL A 160 -11.77 -20.30 -28.21
CA VAL A 160 -12.20 -19.22 -29.10
C VAL A 160 -11.10 -18.83 -30.10
N LYS A 161 -11.45 -18.79 -31.39
CA LYS A 161 -10.52 -18.38 -32.47
C LYS A 161 -10.48 -16.87 -32.74
N SER A 162 -11.50 -16.11 -32.31
CA SER A 162 -11.58 -14.65 -32.49
C SER A 162 -11.13 -13.90 -31.23
N SER A 163 -10.44 -12.77 -31.41
CA SER A 163 -10.02 -11.91 -30.29
C SER A 163 -11.19 -11.21 -29.60
N GLU A 164 -12.30 -10.97 -30.31
CA GLU A 164 -13.46 -10.24 -29.76
C GLU A 164 -14.25 -11.09 -28.75
N SER A 165 -14.36 -12.41 -28.99
CA SER A 165 -15.04 -13.33 -28.07
C SER A 165 -14.13 -13.87 -26.96
N LEU A 166 -12.83 -13.56 -26.98
CA LEU A 166 -11.88 -13.98 -25.95
C LEU A 166 -12.20 -13.38 -24.58
N GLN A 167 -12.61 -12.11 -24.54
CA GLN A 167 -12.94 -11.42 -23.28
C GLN A 167 -14.15 -12.09 -22.61
N GLN A 168 -15.21 -12.32 -23.38
CA GLN A 168 -16.42 -12.97 -22.90
C GLN A 168 -16.13 -14.40 -22.42
N ALA A 169 -15.38 -15.18 -23.20
CA ALA A 169 -14.98 -16.53 -22.80
C ALA A 169 -14.08 -16.54 -21.55
N ALA A 170 -13.17 -15.57 -21.41
CA ALA A 170 -12.37 -15.45 -20.19
C ALA A 170 -13.23 -15.16 -18.96
N LEU A 171 -14.21 -14.27 -19.06
CA LEU A 171 -15.15 -13.97 -17.97
C LEU A 171 -15.98 -15.19 -17.57
N GLU A 172 -16.44 -15.98 -18.55
CA GLU A 172 -17.14 -17.25 -18.32
C GLU A 172 -16.23 -18.28 -17.62
N GLU A 173 -14.96 -18.36 -18.00
CA GLU A 173 -13.98 -19.22 -17.33
C GLU A 173 -13.65 -18.78 -15.89
N TYR A 174 -13.69 -17.47 -15.58
CA TYR A 174 -13.58 -17.01 -14.19
C TYR A 174 -14.79 -17.44 -13.36
N GLY A 175 -16.00 -17.36 -13.92
CA GLY A 175 -17.25 -17.73 -13.26
C GLY A 175 -17.34 -17.22 -11.80
N PRO A 176 -17.39 -18.11 -10.79
CA PRO A 176 -17.52 -17.71 -9.38
C PRO A 176 -16.28 -17.02 -8.82
N ASP A 177 -15.10 -17.27 -9.39
CA ASP A 177 -13.83 -16.70 -8.97
C ASP A 177 -13.61 -15.26 -9.46
N LEU A 178 -14.53 -14.73 -10.27
CA LEU A 178 -14.49 -13.34 -10.72
C LEU A 178 -14.69 -12.40 -9.52
N HIS A 179 -13.75 -11.47 -9.36
CA HIS A 179 -13.81 -10.45 -8.32
C HIS A 179 -15.12 -9.67 -8.37
N VAL A 180 -15.74 -9.40 -7.22
CA VAL A 180 -17.07 -8.75 -7.12
C VAL A 180 -17.11 -7.41 -7.86
N ALA A 181 -16.04 -6.63 -7.79
CA ALA A 181 -15.93 -5.34 -8.48
C ALA A 181 -15.96 -5.43 -10.02
N LEU A 182 -15.74 -6.61 -10.61
CA LEU A 182 -15.75 -6.80 -12.07
C LEU A 182 -17.09 -7.32 -12.60
N ARG A 183 -18.06 -7.59 -11.73
CA ARG A 183 -19.36 -8.15 -12.14
C ARG A 183 -20.31 -7.12 -12.74
N SER A 184 -20.29 -5.90 -12.20
CA SER A 184 -21.06 -4.78 -12.73
C SER A 184 -20.50 -3.45 -12.25
N ARG A 185 -20.85 -2.36 -12.94
CA ARG A 185 -20.48 -1.00 -12.51
C ARG A 185 -21.05 -0.66 -11.12
N ARG A 186 -22.21 -1.21 -10.77
CA ARG A 186 -22.81 -1.02 -9.44
C ARG A 186 -21.99 -1.72 -8.36
N ASP A 187 -21.57 -2.95 -8.61
CA ASP A 187 -20.77 -3.73 -7.65
C ASP A 187 -19.37 -3.15 -7.47
N GLU A 188 -18.79 -2.62 -8.54
CA GLU A 188 -17.53 -1.87 -8.49
C GLU A 188 -17.63 -0.67 -7.54
N LEU A 189 -18.65 0.18 -7.73
CA LEU A 189 -18.87 1.36 -6.89
C LEU A 189 -19.16 0.97 -5.43
N GLY A 190 -19.95 -0.08 -5.20
CA GLY A 190 -20.22 -0.60 -3.86
C GLY A 190 -18.97 -1.14 -3.17
N TYR A 191 -18.15 -1.91 -3.90
CA TYR A 191 -16.87 -2.40 -3.39
C TYR A 191 -15.93 -1.26 -3.01
N LEU A 192 -15.79 -0.25 -3.87
CA LEU A 192 -14.93 0.91 -3.61
C LEU A 192 -15.39 1.72 -2.40
N ARG A 193 -16.70 1.99 -2.26
CA ARG A 193 -17.24 2.70 -1.08
C ARG A 193 -16.95 1.93 0.21
N ASN A 194 -17.28 0.64 0.25
CA ASN A 194 -17.03 -0.19 1.42
C ASN A 194 -15.53 -0.26 1.76
N LEU A 195 -14.67 -0.35 0.75
CA LEU A 195 -13.22 -0.34 0.95
C LEU A 195 -12.77 0.99 1.56
N THR A 196 -13.26 2.12 1.06
CA THR A 196 -12.94 3.44 1.62
C THR A 196 -13.44 3.58 3.06
N GLU A 197 -14.67 3.15 3.35
CA GLU A 197 -15.24 3.14 4.71
C GLU A 197 -14.40 2.32 5.68
N LEU A 198 -13.96 1.13 5.27
CA LEU A 198 -13.08 0.28 6.08
C LEU A 198 -11.70 0.90 6.31
N LEU A 199 -11.22 1.70 5.36
CA LEU A 199 -9.90 2.32 5.44
C LEU A 199 -9.90 3.62 6.25
N PHE A 200 -11.01 4.37 6.27
CA PHE A 200 -11.08 5.69 6.91
C PHE A 200 -10.54 5.73 8.35
N PRO A 201 -10.91 4.81 9.27
CA PRO A 201 -10.43 4.84 10.65
C PRO A 201 -8.91 4.69 10.77
N PHE A 202 -8.25 4.11 9.77
CA PHE A 202 -6.82 3.83 9.79
C PHE A 202 -5.97 4.91 9.14
N ILE A 203 -6.58 5.81 8.38
CA ILE A 203 -5.86 6.81 7.59
C ILE A 203 -6.21 8.26 8.01
N LEU A 204 -7.36 8.48 8.64
CA LEU A 204 -7.73 9.80 9.17
C LEU A 204 -7.09 10.08 10.55
N PRO A 205 -6.89 11.36 10.89
CA PRO A 205 -6.48 11.75 12.23
C PRO A 205 -7.53 11.34 13.28
N PRO A 206 -7.13 10.87 14.47
CA PRO A 206 -8.07 10.39 15.49
C PRO A 206 -9.09 11.43 15.99
N LYS A 207 -8.85 12.72 15.78
CA LYS A 207 -9.81 13.79 16.14
C LYS A 207 -10.98 13.94 15.17
N ALA A 208 -10.90 13.37 13.96
CA ALA A 208 -11.93 13.53 12.93
C ALA A 208 -13.09 12.53 13.08
N THR A 209 -12.96 11.53 13.95
CA THR A 209 -13.95 10.45 14.14
C THR A 209 -14.77 10.57 15.42
N ASP A 210 -14.51 11.57 16.26
CA ASP A 210 -15.19 11.81 17.54
C ASP A 210 -16.45 12.72 17.40
N SER A 211 -17.05 12.77 16.21
CA SER A 211 -18.25 13.60 15.90
C SER A 211 -19.52 12.78 15.86
#